data_AF-A0A348N1K0-F1
#
_entry.id   AF-A0A348N1K0-F1
#
_cell.length_a   1.000
_cell.length_b   1.000
_cell.length_c   1.000
_cell.angle_alpha   90.00
_cell.angle_beta   90.00
_cell.angle_gamma   90.00
#
_symmetry.space_group_name_H-M   'P 1'
#
loop_
_entity.id
_entity.type
_entity.pdbx_description
1 polymer ?
#
loop_
_entity_poly.entity_id
_entity_poly.type
_entity_poly.pdbx_seq_one_letter_code
_entity_poly.pdbx_strand_id
1 'polypeptide(L)'
;MLKVVYSNDMRQLAALLAEQQQREPLPPLQIETVIVQSNELARWLSLSLANYHGIASHITFPYPSAYIWTLFRQLLPDVPDTSIYDKDVMLWRLYPLLAKCRQQVGFEAIDRYLGDDPDPLKRYELAYRIADSFDQYLMYRPDWIQAWEQPNTDQPHWQARLWQQLTIGAEEAVHRANLLLRLQQLLTQSDRRPKGLPQRIAIFGISALPP
;
A
#
# COMPACT_ATOMS: atom_id res chain seq x y z
N MET A 1 15.01 -16.29 -2.23
CA MET A 1 14.94 -16.40 -3.70
C MET A 1 13.49 -16.24 -4.13
N LEU A 2 13.20 -15.36 -5.08
CA LEU A 2 11.87 -15.22 -5.68
C LEU A 2 11.69 -16.30 -6.75
N LYS A 3 10.69 -17.17 -6.61
CA LYS A 3 10.35 -18.18 -7.60
C LYS A 3 9.03 -17.80 -8.26
N VAL A 4 9.04 -17.63 -9.57
CA VAL A 4 7.83 -17.36 -10.37
C VAL A 4 7.44 -18.63 -11.11
N VAL A 5 6.19 -19.04 -10.98
CA VAL A 5 5.62 -20.21 -11.66
C VAL A 5 4.48 -19.75 -12.55
N TYR A 6 4.55 -20.12 -13.83
CA TYR A 6 3.53 -19.82 -14.81
C TYR A 6 2.73 -21.08 -15.14
N SER A 7 1.41 -20.92 -15.31
CA SER A 7 0.52 -21.95 -15.82
C SER A 7 -0.71 -21.29 -16.44
N ASN A 8 -1.35 -21.98 -17.37
CA ASN A 8 -2.66 -21.64 -17.92
C ASN A 8 -3.82 -22.26 -17.12
N ASP A 9 -3.55 -23.10 -16.12
CA ASP A 9 -4.57 -23.73 -15.28
C ASP A 9 -4.28 -23.46 -13.79
N MET A 10 -5.18 -22.71 -13.16
CA MET A 10 -5.08 -22.37 -11.74
C MET A 10 -5.10 -23.61 -10.84
N ARG A 11 -5.73 -24.72 -11.26
CA ARG A 11 -5.73 -25.98 -10.50
C ARG A 11 -4.35 -26.61 -10.44
N GLN A 12 -3.56 -26.49 -11.51
CA GLN A 12 -2.17 -26.98 -11.51
C GLN A 12 -1.28 -26.14 -10.59
N LEU A 13 -1.49 -24.81 -10.56
CA LEU A 13 -0.78 -23.94 -9.62
C LEU A 13 -1.15 -24.29 -8.17
N ALA A 14 -2.43 -24.55 -7.89
CA ALA A 14 -2.88 -24.94 -6.56
C ALA A 14 -2.31 -26.31 -6.14
N ALA A 15 -2.26 -27.27 -7.07
CA ALA A 15 -1.64 -28.58 -6.84
C ALA A 15 -0.14 -28.43 -6.51
N LEU A 16 0.58 -27.60 -7.27
CA LEU A 16 2.00 -27.33 -7.03
C LEU A 16 2.23 -26.64 -5.68
N LEU A 17 1.38 -25.69 -5.30
CA LEU A 17 1.44 -25.05 -3.98
C LEU A 17 1.22 -26.09 -2.88
N ALA A 18 0.21 -26.96 -3.03
CA ALA A 18 -0.08 -28.02 -2.07
C ALA A 18 1.08 -29.00 -1.91
N GLU A 19 1.69 -29.43 -3.02
CA GLU A 19 2.85 -30.33 -3.04
C GLU A 19 4.06 -29.67 -2.36
N GLN A 20 4.33 -28.40 -2.67
CA GLN A 20 5.41 -27.65 -2.02
C GLN A 20 5.19 -27.55 -0.50
N GLN A 21 3.95 -27.30 -0.06
CA GLN A 21 3.62 -27.20 1.35
C GLN A 21 3.83 -28.51 2.10
N GLN A 22 3.52 -29.65 1.48
CA GLN A 22 3.76 -30.99 2.05
C GLN A 22 5.23 -31.39 2.04
N ARG A 23 5.96 -31.09 0.96
CA ARG A 23 7.38 -31.45 0.80
C ARG A 23 8.27 -30.69 1.79
N GLU A 24 7.92 -29.45 2.06
CA GLU A 24 8.68 -28.56 2.95
C GLU A 24 7.70 -27.97 3.98
N PRO A 25 7.28 -28.73 5.01
CA PRO A 25 6.32 -28.24 5.99
C PRO A 25 6.94 -27.12 6.83
N LEU A 26 6.12 -26.14 7.19
CA LEU A 26 6.52 -25.15 8.18
C LEU A 26 6.58 -25.77 9.58
N PRO A 27 7.40 -25.20 10.49
CA PRO A 27 7.36 -25.50 11.92
C PRO A 27 5.93 -25.50 12.49
N PRO A 28 5.65 -26.33 13.51
CA PRO A 28 4.35 -26.35 14.18
C PRO A 28 3.91 -24.97 14.63
N LEU A 29 2.61 -24.68 14.48
CA LEU A 29 1.98 -23.40 14.85
C LEU A 29 2.50 -22.16 14.09
N GLN A 30 3.28 -22.34 13.03
CA GLN A 30 3.56 -21.23 12.12
C GLN A 30 2.39 -21.06 11.14
N ILE A 31 2.06 -19.81 10.83
CA ILE A 31 0.99 -19.47 9.89
C ILE A 31 1.53 -19.57 8.46
N GLU A 32 0.80 -20.27 7.58
CA GLU A 32 0.99 -20.16 6.13
C GLU A 32 0.43 -18.82 5.63
N THR A 33 1.18 -18.12 4.79
CA THR A 33 0.73 -16.85 4.19
C THR A 33 0.65 -16.99 2.69
N VAL A 34 -0.56 -16.83 2.14
CA VAL A 34 -0.81 -16.84 0.71
C VAL A 34 -1.50 -15.54 0.30
N ILE A 35 -0.76 -14.63 -0.31
CA ILE A 35 -1.29 -13.35 -0.79
C ILE A 35 -2.21 -13.61 -1.99
N VAL A 36 -3.43 -13.08 -1.94
CA VAL A 36 -4.46 -13.21 -2.96
C VAL A 36 -5.07 -11.86 -3.28
N GLN A 37 -5.85 -11.77 -4.36
CA GLN A 37 -6.51 -10.52 -4.77
C GLN A 37 -8.00 -10.45 -4.43
N SER A 38 -8.62 -11.55 -3.97
CA SER A 38 -10.04 -11.58 -3.64
C SER A 38 -10.41 -12.66 -2.63
N ASN A 39 -11.54 -12.47 -1.96
CA ASN A 39 -12.09 -13.44 -1.01
C ASN A 39 -12.56 -14.73 -1.69
N GLU A 40 -13.06 -14.64 -2.91
CA GLU A 40 -13.49 -15.80 -3.71
C GLU A 40 -12.30 -16.70 -4.01
N LEU A 41 -11.17 -16.10 -4.40
CA LEU A 41 -9.93 -16.83 -4.64
C LEU A 41 -9.38 -17.45 -3.35
N ALA A 42 -9.40 -16.71 -2.24
CA ALA A 42 -9.02 -17.24 -0.92
C ALA A 42 -9.84 -18.49 -0.56
N ARG A 43 -11.16 -18.42 -0.71
CA ARG A 43 -12.08 -19.53 -0.42
C ARG A 43 -11.85 -20.71 -1.35
N TRP A 44 -11.74 -20.46 -2.66
CA TRP A 44 -11.48 -21.51 -3.64
C TRP A 44 -10.16 -22.22 -3.37
N LEU A 45 -9.10 -21.47 -3.05
CA LEU A 45 -7.78 -22.02 -2.77
C LEU A 45 -7.77 -22.80 -1.46
N SER A 46 -8.43 -22.30 -0.40
CA SER A 46 -8.58 -23.02 0.87
C SER A 46 -9.24 -24.39 0.69
N LEU A 47 -10.35 -24.45 -0.07
CA LEU A 47 -11.02 -25.72 -0.40
C LEU A 47 -10.13 -26.63 -1.26
N SER A 48 -9.41 -26.06 -2.22
CA SER A 48 -8.51 -26.82 -3.09
C SER A 48 -7.36 -27.43 -2.29
N LEU A 49 -6.72 -26.66 -1.41
CA LEU A 49 -5.68 -27.16 -0.51
C LEU A 49 -6.22 -28.24 0.45
N ALA A 50 -7.42 -28.05 1.00
CA ALA A 50 -8.05 -29.05 1.86
C ALA A 50 -8.26 -30.39 1.13
N ASN A 51 -8.57 -30.39 -0.16
CA ASN A 51 -8.69 -31.63 -0.94
C ASN A 51 -7.35 -32.37 -1.09
N TYR A 52 -6.22 -31.65 -1.14
CA TYR A 52 -4.89 -32.27 -1.23
C TYR A 52 -4.34 -32.69 0.15
N HIS A 53 -4.62 -31.90 1.19
CA HIS A 53 -4.06 -32.07 2.53
C HIS A 53 -4.97 -32.82 3.50
N GLY A 54 -6.25 -33.03 3.14
CA GLY A 54 -7.33 -33.48 4.02
C GLY A 54 -7.94 -32.36 4.88
N ILE A 55 -7.18 -31.31 5.17
CA ILE A 55 -7.61 -30.11 5.90
C ILE A 55 -6.79 -28.90 5.46
N ALA A 56 -7.41 -27.73 5.38
CA ALA A 56 -6.71 -26.45 5.26
C ALA A 56 -6.99 -25.62 6.51
N SER A 57 -5.97 -25.41 7.34
CA SER A 57 -6.07 -24.63 8.58
C SER A 57 -4.81 -23.81 8.80
N HIS A 58 -4.92 -22.77 9.63
CA HIS A 58 -3.79 -21.89 9.98
C HIS A 58 -3.10 -21.22 8.77
N ILE A 59 -3.90 -20.93 7.73
CA ILE A 59 -3.50 -20.20 6.52
C ILE A 59 -4.16 -18.82 6.56
N THR A 60 -3.39 -17.78 6.27
CA THR A 60 -3.89 -16.41 6.08
C THR A 60 -3.84 -16.02 4.62
N PHE A 61 -4.87 -15.30 4.18
CA PHE A 61 -5.03 -14.86 2.80
C PHE A 61 -5.10 -13.32 2.70
N PRO A 62 -4.02 -12.60 3.02
CA PRO A 62 -4.03 -11.14 2.99
C PRO A 62 -4.01 -10.61 1.55
N TYR A 63 -4.52 -9.39 1.37
CA TYR A 63 -4.32 -8.64 0.12
C TYR A 63 -2.92 -8.03 0.07
N PRO A 64 -2.36 -7.76 -1.14
CA PRO A 64 -0.99 -7.26 -1.28
C PRO A 64 -0.71 -6.02 -0.44
N SER A 65 -1.56 -5.00 -0.54
CA SER A 65 -1.39 -3.73 0.20
C SER A 65 -1.43 -3.92 1.72
N ALA A 66 -2.38 -4.69 2.24
CA ALA A 66 -2.50 -4.96 3.66
C ALA A 66 -1.31 -5.78 4.20
N TYR A 67 -0.81 -6.70 3.38
CA TYR A 67 0.36 -7.50 3.73
C TYR A 67 1.63 -6.66 3.80
N ILE A 68 1.88 -5.81 2.79
CA ILE A 68 3.02 -4.89 2.78
C ILE A 68 2.97 -3.93 3.98
N TRP A 69 1.79 -3.39 4.31
CA TRP A 69 1.63 -2.56 5.51
C TRP A 69 1.95 -3.32 6.81
N THR A 70 1.55 -4.60 6.89
CA THR A 70 1.92 -5.47 8.02
C THR A 70 3.43 -5.64 8.12
N LEU A 71 4.12 -5.80 7.00
CA LEU A 71 5.59 -5.86 6.99
C LEU A 71 6.23 -4.55 7.45
N PHE A 72 5.70 -3.39 7.06
CA PHE A 72 6.20 -2.11 7.58
C PHE A 72 6.14 -2.05 9.10
N ARG A 73 4.98 -2.38 9.68
CA ARG A 73 4.81 -2.38 11.15
C ARG A 73 5.69 -3.40 11.88
N GLN A 74 5.99 -4.53 11.24
CA GLN A 74 6.82 -5.56 11.86
C GLN A 74 8.32 -5.25 11.81
N LEU A 75 8.77 -4.54 10.78
CA LEU A 75 10.19 -4.41 10.46
C LEU A 75 10.75 -3.00 10.64
N LEU A 76 9.90 -1.98 10.60
CA LEU A 76 10.29 -0.58 10.76
C LEU A 76 9.80 -0.04 12.10
N PRO A 77 10.59 0.80 12.78
CA PRO A 77 10.15 1.46 14.00
C PRO A 77 9.07 2.51 13.70
N ASP A 78 8.23 2.78 14.70
CA ASP A 78 7.30 3.92 14.73
C ASP A 78 6.29 4.01 13.58
N VAL A 79 5.91 2.86 12.99
CA VAL A 79 4.84 2.80 11.98
C VAL A 79 3.49 2.66 12.69
N PRO A 80 2.56 3.62 12.56
CA PRO A 80 1.27 3.56 13.24
C PRO A 80 0.35 2.49 12.64
N ASP A 81 -0.65 2.08 13.42
CA ASP A 81 -1.67 1.13 12.97
C ASP A 81 -2.52 1.68 11.82
N THR A 82 -2.83 2.97 11.86
CA THR A 82 -3.59 3.70 10.83
C THR A 82 -2.71 4.82 10.27
N SER A 83 -2.62 4.94 8.95
CA SER A 83 -1.81 5.99 8.34
C SER A 83 -2.58 7.31 8.32
N ILE A 84 -1.92 8.40 8.69
CA ILE A 84 -2.46 9.75 8.46
C ILE A 84 -2.51 10.14 6.97
N TYR A 85 -1.98 9.26 6.11
CA TYR A 85 -1.98 9.33 4.66
C TYR A 85 -2.92 8.30 4.02
N ASP A 86 -3.75 7.61 4.81
CA ASP A 86 -4.85 6.83 4.25
C ASP A 86 -5.84 7.78 3.58
N LYS A 87 -6.41 7.38 2.44
CA LYS A 87 -7.30 8.20 1.61
C LYS A 87 -8.39 8.94 2.41
N ASP A 88 -9.10 8.25 3.30
CA ASP A 88 -10.18 8.84 4.09
C ASP A 88 -9.66 9.87 5.11
N VAL A 89 -8.46 9.66 5.65
CA VAL A 89 -7.82 10.62 6.56
C VAL A 89 -7.33 11.83 5.77
N MET A 90 -6.69 11.62 4.63
CA MET A 90 -6.24 12.70 3.73
C MET A 90 -7.41 13.56 3.28
N LEU A 91 -8.54 12.98 2.90
CA LEU A 91 -9.78 13.71 2.58
C LEU A 91 -10.11 14.76 3.64
N TRP A 92 -10.19 14.36 4.91
CA TRP A 92 -10.57 15.26 6.01
C TRP A 92 -9.48 16.27 6.37
N ARG A 93 -8.21 15.97 6.09
CA ARG A 93 -7.11 16.94 6.22
C ARG A 93 -7.10 17.95 5.07
N LEU A 94 -7.41 17.49 3.87
CA LEU A 94 -7.48 18.30 2.65
C LEU A 94 -8.69 19.23 2.65
N TYR A 95 -9.83 18.81 3.18
CA TYR A 95 -11.06 19.62 3.20
C TYR A 95 -10.86 21.04 3.80
N PRO A 96 -10.33 21.22 5.03
CA PRO A 96 -10.02 22.54 5.56
C PRO A 96 -8.80 23.17 4.89
N LEU A 97 -7.88 22.38 4.35
CA LEU A 97 -6.69 22.89 3.65
C LEU A 97 -7.08 23.61 2.36
N LEU A 98 -7.98 23.03 1.56
CA LEU A 98 -8.51 23.64 0.34
C LEU A 98 -9.16 24.99 0.59
N ALA A 99 -9.82 25.17 1.75
CA ALA A 99 -10.37 26.46 2.14
C ALA A 99 -9.28 27.50 2.43
N LYS A 100 -8.14 27.09 3.00
CA LYS A 100 -7.00 27.96 3.30
C LYS A 100 -6.18 28.29 2.06
N CYS A 101 -6.07 27.36 1.11
CA CYS A 101 -5.36 27.56 -0.17
C CYS A 101 -6.05 28.59 -1.07
N ARG A 102 -7.30 28.95 -0.78
CA ARG A 102 -8.02 29.94 -1.58
C ARG A 102 -7.28 31.27 -1.60
N GLN A 103 -7.29 31.90 -2.76
CA GLN A 103 -6.65 33.18 -3.06
C GLN A 103 -5.13 33.19 -2.87
N GLN A 104 -4.50 32.02 -2.72
CA GLN A 104 -3.04 31.90 -2.66
C GLN A 104 -2.46 31.68 -4.06
N VAL A 105 -1.28 32.26 -4.31
CA VAL A 105 -0.57 32.11 -5.60
C VAL A 105 -0.22 30.63 -5.84
N GLY A 106 -0.57 30.13 -7.03
CA GLY A 106 -0.37 28.74 -7.44
C GLY A 106 -1.56 27.82 -7.15
N PHE A 107 -2.69 28.34 -6.63
CA PHE A 107 -3.94 27.61 -6.40
C PHE A 107 -5.12 28.14 -7.22
N GLU A 108 -4.85 28.90 -8.28
CA GLU A 108 -5.87 29.59 -9.10
C GLU A 108 -6.87 28.61 -9.73
N ALA A 109 -6.43 27.38 -10.04
CA ALA A 109 -7.30 26.33 -10.56
C ALA A 109 -8.32 25.84 -9.51
N ILE A 110 -7.90 25.73 -8.25
CA ILE A 110 -8.77 25.35 -7.12
C ILE A 110 -9.77 26.47 -6.85
N ASP A 111 -9.29 27.72 -6.82
CA ASP A 111 -10.16 28.88 -6.63
C ASP A 111 -11.23 28.99 -7.71
N ARG A 112 -10.85 28.82 -8.98
CA ARG A 112 -11.79 28.87 -10.10
C ARG A 112 -12.87 27.79 -9.98
N TYR A 113 -12.51 26.59 -9.52
CA TYR A 113 -13.47 25.49 -9.36
C TYR A 113 -14.42 25.71 -8.17
N LEU A 114 -13.88 26.15 -7.03
CA LEU A 114 -14.68 26.38 -5.82
C LEU A 114 -15.60 27.59 -5.96
N GLY A 115 -15.21 28.58 -6.77
CA GLY A 115 -16.01 29.79 -7.01
C GLY A 115 -16.17 30.66 -5.77
N ASP A 116 -16.93 31.75 -5.88
CA ASP A 116 -17.07 32.72 -4.80
C ASP A 116 -18.01 32.25 -3.67
N ASP A 117 -19.02 31.43 -4.00
CA ASP A 117 -19.96 30.84 -3.04
C ASP A 117 -19.47 29.46 -2.59
N PRO A 118 -18.98 29.32 -1.34
CA PRO A 118 -18.23 28.14 -0.90
C PRO A 118 -19.15 26.97 -0.55
N ASP A 119 -19.68 26.29 -1.57
CA ASP A 119 -20.46 25.04 -1.42
C ASP A 119 -19.64 23.96 -0.68
N PRO A 120 -20.07 23.55 0.53
CA PRO A 120 -19.42 22.49 1.30
C PRO A 120 -19.32 21.17 0.54
N LEU A 121 -20.33 20.82 -0.28
CA LEU A 121 -20.36 19.56 -1.00
C LEU A 121 -19.31 19.54 -2.12
N LYS A 122 -19.20 20.60 -2.92
CA LYS A 122 -18.15 20.71 -3.96
C LYS A 122 -16.74 20.59 -3.39
N ARG A 123 -16.52 21.20 -2.22
CA ARG A 123 -15.22 21.15 -1.54
C ARG A 123 -14.91 19.75 -1.03
N TYR A 124 -15.91 19.05 -0.48
CA TYR A 124 -15.79 17.66 -0.06
C TYR A 124 -15.45 16.75 -1.25
N GLU A 125 -16.18 16.87 -2.36
CA GLU A 125 -15.94 16.09 -3.57
C GLU A 125 -14.55 16.35 -4.15
N LEU A 126 -14.10 17.61 -4.17
CA LEU A 126 -12.75 17.95 -4.61
C LEU A 126 -11.69 17.35 -3.68
N ALA A 127 -11.86 17.47 -2.36
CA ALA A 127 -10.95 16.87 -1.39
C ALA A 127 -10.86 15.35 -1.57
N TYR A 128 -11.99 14.69 -1.84
CA TYR A 128 -12.05 13.25 -2.11
C TYR A 128 -11.26 12.86 -3.35
N ARG A 129 -11.46 13.58 -4.46
CA ARG A 129 -10.74 13.31 -5.72
C ARG A 129 -9.25 13.54 -5.60
N ILE A 130 -8.84 14.56 -4.84
CA ILE A 130 -7.43 14.83 -4.56
C ILE A 130 -6.83 13.74 -3.68
N ALA A 131 -7.52 13.35 -2.60
CA ALA A 131 -7.07 12.27 -1.71
C ALA A 131 -6.91 10.96 -2.48
N ASP A 132 -7.85 10.64 -3.36
CA ASP A 132 -7.78 9.46 -4.24
C ASP A 132 -6.58 9.52 -5.20
N SER A 133 -6.29 10.70 -5.76
CA SER A 133 -5.13 10.89 -6.63
C SER A 133 -3.81 10.73 -5.86
N PHE A 134 -3.73 11.29 -4.64
CA PHE A 134 -2.56 11.16 -3.78
C PHE A 134 -2.33 9.71 -3.32
N ASP A 135 -3.38 8.98 -2.96
CA ASP A 135 -3.29 7.55 -2.65
C ASP A 135 -2.73 6.75 -3.84
N GLN A 136 -3.19 7.05 -5.06
CA GLN A 136 -2.65 6.45 -6.28
C GLN A 136 -1.19 6.85 -6.53
N TYR A 137 -0.81 8.12 -6.31
CA TYR A 137 0.57 8.57 -6.47
C TYR A 137 1.52 7.88 -5.50
N LEU A 138 1.11 7.68 -4.25
CA LEU A 138 1.89 6.92 -3.25
C LEU A 138 2.18 5.48 -3.68
N MET A 139 1.36 4.90 -4.55
CA MET A 139 1.52 3.52 -5.03
C MET A 139 2.18 3.42 -6.41
N TYR A 140 1.85 4.33 -7.34
CA TYR A 140 2.27 4.22 -8.75
C TYR A 140 3.29 5.26 -9.17
N ARG A 141 3.37 6.41 -8.47
CA ARG A 141 4.31 7.52 -8.75
C ARG A 141 5.05 7.97 -7.50
N PRO A 142 5.71 7.05 -6.76
CA PRO A 142 6.47 7.42 -5.58
C PRO A 142 7.59 8.42 -5.92
N ASP A 143 8.11 8.39 -7.15
CA ASP A 143 9.08 9.35 -7.68
C ASP A 143 8.59 10.81 -7.60
N TRP A 144 7.31 11.05 -7.88
CA TRP A 144 6.72 12.38 -7.79
C TRP A 144 6.62 12.85 -6.35
N ILE A 145 6.14 11.98 -5.46
CA ILE A 145 6.00 12.28 -4.03
C ILE A 145 7.35 12.64 -3.43
N GLN A 146 8.39 11.84 -3.70
CA GLN A 146 9.74 12.11 -3.24
C GLN A 146 10.27 13.46 -3.75
N ALA A 147 10.03 13.79 -5.02
CA ALA A 147 10.44 15.07 -5.61
C ALA A 147 9.69 16.27 -5.00
N TRP A 148 8.43 16.10 -4.63
CA TRP A 148 7.63 17.15 -3.98
C TRP A 148 8.03 17.37 -2.52
N GLU A 149 8.58 16.35 -1.86
CA GLU A 149 9.06 16.44 -0.48
C GLU A 149 10.47 17.05 -0.35
N GLN A 150 11.20 17.22 -1.46
CA GLN A 150 12.50 17.88 -1.43
C GLN A 150 12.38 19.37 -1.10
N PRO A 151 13.16 19.89 -0.13
CA PRO A 151 13.14 21.30 0.23
C PRO A 151 13.61 22.17 -0.93
N ASN A 152 13.03 23.38 -1.06
CA ASN A 152 13.43 24.42 -2.02
C ASN A 152 13.31 24.08 -3.51
N THR A 153 12.48 23.09 -3.86
CA THR A 153 12.13 22.87 -5.27
C THR A 153 10.97 23.79 -5.61
N ASP A 154 11.17 24.72 -6.54
CA ASP A 154 10.10 25.58 -7.04
C ASP A 154 9.15 24.71 -7.88
N GLN A 155 8.19 24.08 -7.22
CA GLN A 155 7.25 23.17 -7.88
C GLN A 155 6.12 24.00 -8.49
N PRO A 156 5.94 23.97 -9.82
CA PRO A 156 4.97 24.83 -10.49
C PRO A 156 3.53 24.34 -10.29
N HIS A 157 3.33 23.06 -9.94
CA HIS A 157 2.00 22.45 -9.93
C HIS A 157 1.33 22.53 -8.55
N TRP A 158 0.05 22.91 -8.53
CA TRP A 158 -0.75 23.07 -7.32
C TRP A 158 -0.83 21.79 -6.46
N GLN A 159 -0.80 20.60 -7.08
CA GLN A 159 -0.81 19.33 -6.35
C GLN A 159 0.44 19.15 -5.48
N ALA A 160 1.61 19.53 -5.99
CA ALA A 160 2.86 19.44 -5.23
C ALA A 160 2.84 20.38 -4.03
N ARG A 161 2.38 21.63 -4.24
CA ARG A 161 2.21 22.62 -3.17
C ARG A 161 1.23 22.14 -2.11
N LEU A 162 0.12 21.53 -2.52
CA LEU A 162 -0.86 20.97 -1.60
C LEU A 162 -0.31 19.78 -0.81
N TRP A 163 0.47 18.91 -1.46
CA TRP A 163 1.16 17.80 -0.80
C TRP A 163 2.15 18.31 0.26
N GLN A 164 2.97 19.31 -0.05
CA GLN A 164 3.88 19.94 0.91
C GLN A 164 3.14 20.56 2.10
N GLN A 165 2.00 21.19 1.87
CA GLN A 165 1.16 21.68 2.98
C GLN A 165 0.56 20.55 3.81
N LEU A 166 0.31 19.37 3.22
CA LEU A 166 -0.16 18.19 3.93
C LEU A 166 0.96 17.52 4.76
N THR A 167 2.21 17.61 4.33
CA THR A 167 3.36 17.01 5.03
C THR A 167 4.11 18.01 5.94
N ILE A 168 3.66 19.25 6.00
CA ILE A 168 4.33 20.32 6.77
C ILE A 168 4.50 19.92 8.25
N GLY A 169 5.70 20.12 8.79
CA GLY A 169 6.04 19.82 10.18
C GLY A 169 6.39 18.36 10.46
N ALA A 170 6.29 17.46 9.48
CA ALA A 170 6.90 16.13 9.58
C ALA A 170 8.37 16.22 9.13
N GLU A 171 9.31 15.73 9.94
CA GLU A 171 10.70 15.55 9.51
C GLU A 171 10.79 14.56 8.34
N GLU A 172 10.00 13.49 8.41
CA GLU A 172 9.78 12.57 7.29
C GLU A 172 8.34 12.06 7.34
N ALA A 173 7.65 12.15 6.21
CA ALA A 173 6.27 11.72 6.10
C ALA A 173 6.18 10.19 6.13
N VAL A 174 5.48 9.65 7.14
CA VAL A 174 5.27 8.20 7.35
C VAL A 174 4.13 7.67 6.47
N HIS A 175 4.28 7.82 5.16
CA HIS A 175 3.39 7.24 4.15
C HIS A 175 4.03 6.04 3.45
N ARG A 176 3.22 5.33 2.67
CA ARG A 176 3.61 4.08 2.02
C ARG A 176 4.84 4.20 1.13
N ALA A 177 5.00 5.30 0.38
CA ALA A 177 6.13 5.45 -0.53
C ALA A 177 7.46 5.53 0.22
N ASN A 178 7.54 6.37 1.27
CA ASN A 178 8.75 6.49 2.10
C ASN A 178 9.00 5.21 2.91
N LEU A 179 7.96 4.60 3.46
CA LEU A 179 8.07 3.32 4.18
C LEU A 179 8.60 2.18 3.29
N LEU A 180 8.19 2.13 2.02
CA LEU A 180 8.68 1.13 1.08
C LEU A 180 10.19 1.29 0.84
N LEU A 181 10.67 2.52 0.69
CA LEU A 181 12.09 2.81 0.52
C LEU A 181 12.90 2.47 1.76
N ARG A 182 12.41 2.84 2.95
CA ARG A 182 13.02 2.44 4.24
C ARG A 182 13.11 0.93 4.37
N LEU A 183 12.05 0.21 4.01
CA LEU A 183 12.05 -1.26 4.04
C LEU A 183 13.07 -1.85 3.04
N GLN A 184 13.13 -1.33 1.81
CA GLN A 184 14.11 -1.76 0.81
C GLN A 184 15.55 -1.52 1.27
N GLN A 185 15.83 -0.35 1.86
CA GLN A 185 17.12 -0.01 2.44
C GLN A 185 17.48 -0.98 3.57
N LEU A 186 16.57 -1.20 4.52
CA LEU A 186 16.75 -2.15 5.61
C LEU A 186 17.10 -3.55 5.08
N LEU A 187 16.33 -4.06 4.11
CA LEU A 187 16.53 -5.40 3.57
C LEU A 187 17.82 -5.54 2.77
N THR A 188 18.28 -4.47 2.11
CA THR A 188 19.49 -4.47 1.28
C THR A 188 20.77 -4.30 2.11
N GLN A 189 20.69 -3.53 3.20
CA GLN A 189 21.83 -3.25 4.08
C GLN A 189 22.00 -4.30 5.19
N SER A 190 21.01 -5.18 5.40
CA SER A 190 21.06 -6.20 6.45
C SER A 190 21.89 -7.42 6.01
N ASP A 191 23.00 -7.67 6.70
CA ASP A 191 23.80 -8.91 6.52
C ASP A 191 23.08 -10.17 6.98
N ARG A 192 22.06 -10.02 7.83
CA ARG A 192 21.26 -11.12 8.41
C ARG A 192 19.79 -10.88 8.12
N ARG A 193 19.06 -11.97 7.92
CA ARG A 193 17.60 -11.93 7.76
C ARG A 193 16.95 -11.23 8.97
N PRO A 194 16.21 -10.11 8.76
CA PRO A 194 15.49 -9.45 9.84
C PRO A 194 14.52 -10.38 10.55
N LYS A 195 14.42 -10.23 11.87
CA LYS A 195 13.40 -10.93 12.68
C LYS A 195 12.01 -10.46 12.26
N GLY A 196 11.04 -11.36 12.27
CA GLY A 196 9.65 -11.05 11.91
C GLY A 196 9.27 -11.40 10.46
N LEU A 197 10.22 -11.54 9.55
CA LEU A 197 9.94 -12.04 8.20
C LEU A 197 9.44 -13.49 8.24
N PRO A 198 8.39 -13.86 7.49
CA PRO A 198 7.92 -15.25 7.43
C PRO A 198 8.92 -16.14 6.70
N GLN A 199 8.91 -17.44 7.02
CA GLN A 199 9.79 -18.42 6.38
C GLN A 199 9.52 -18.60 4.88
N ARG A 200 8.24 -18.53 4.48
CA ARG A 200 7.82 -18.48 3.08
C ARG A 200 6.57 -17.62 2.93
N ILE A 201 6.37 -17.12 1.72
CA ILE A 201 5.15 -16.46 1.28
C ILE A 201 4.82 -17.04 -0.09
N ALA A 202 3.55 -17.32 -0.33
CA ALA A 202 3.05 -17.57 -1.67
C ALA A 202 2.25 -16.36 -2.16
N ILE A 203 2.31 -16.06 -3.46
CA ILE A 203 1.43 -15.10 -4.13
C ILE A 203 0.65 -15.90 -5.16
N PHE A 204 -0.67 -15.88 -5.07
CA PHE A 204 -1.51 -16.77 -5.86
C PHE A 204 -2.62 -16.02 -6.59
N GLY A 205 -2.75 -16.29 -7.89
CA GLY A 205 -3.82 -15.78 -8.73
C GLY A 205 -3.86 -14.26 -8.83
N ILE A 206 -2.70 -13.60 -8.82
CA ILE A 206 -2.56 -12.16 -9.02
C ILE A 206 -1.98 -11.91 -10.41
N SER A 207 -2.72 -11.22 -11.27
CA SER A 207 -2.32 -10.95 -12.66
C SER A 207 -1.53 -9.65 -12.82
N ALA A 208 -1.58 -8.76 -11.83
CA ALA A 208 -0.83 -7.50 -11.84
C ALA A 208 -0.54 -7.04 -10.40
N LEU A 209 0.66 -6.50 -10.19
CA LEU A 209 1.06 -5.81 -8.96
C LEU A 209 1.64 -4.44 -9.34
N PRO A 210 1.46 -3.40 -8.49
CA PRO A 210 2.21 -2.16 -8.64
C PRO A 210 3.72 -2.43 -8.65
N PRO A 211 4.50 -1.64 -9.42
CA PRO A 211 5.94 -1.80 -9.54
C PRO A 211 6.70 -1.53 -8.24
#